data_AF-A0A951UK43-F1
#
_entry.id   AF-A0A951UK43-F1
#
_cell.length_a   1.000
_cell.length_b   1.000
_cell.length_c   1.000
_cell.angle_alpha   90.00
_cell.angle_beta   90.00
_cell.angle_gamma   90.00
#
_symmetry.space_group_name_H-M   'P 1'
#
loop_
_entity.id
_entity.type
_entity.pdbx_description
1 polymer ?
#
loop_
_entity_poly.entity_id
_entity_poly.type
_entity_poly.pdbx_seq_one_letter_code
_entity_poly.pdbx_strand_id
1 'polypeptide(L)'
;MPSKVINVKEYTVRAHKREVHTRIFNFICKQCEQSVQRETFGPRPLYCEKCRAPQPPKKSKVSPKKKALPRPMTYKSDVDFAN
;
A
#
# COMPACT_ATOMS: atom_id res chain seq x y z
N MET A 1 10.40 -17.99 -41.75
CA MET A 1 10.04 -16.97 -40.76
C MET A 1 11.24 -16.75 -39.85
N PRO A 2 11.71 -15.51 -39.65
CA PRO A 2 12.83 -15.25 -38.74
C PRO A 2 12.39 -15.52 -37.29
N SER A 3 13.12 -16.39 -36.59
CA SER A 3 12.89 -16.72 -35.18
C SER A 3 14.08 -16.23 -34.34
N LYS A 4 13.80 -15.80 -33.10
CA LYS A 4 14.81 -15.35 -32.14
C LYS A 4 14.56 -16.03 -30.79
N VAL A 5 15.62 -16.54 -30.19
CA VAL A 5 15.57 -17.16 -28.86
C VAL A 5 15.59 -16.06 -27.80
N ILE A 6 14.57 -16.02 -26.94
CA ILE A 6 14.43 -15.04 -25.86
C ILE A 6 14.45 -15.80 -24.54
N ASN A 7 15.40 -15.45 -23.66
CA ASN A 7 15.44 -15.96 -22.29
C ASN A 7 14.68 -14.99 -21.37
N VAL A 8 13.50 -15.40 -20.89
CA VAL A 8 12.70 -14.66 -19.91
C VAL A 8 13.02 -15.16 -18.51
N LYS A 9 13.41 -14.26 -17.59
CA LYS A 9 13.56 -14.60 -16.16
C LYS A 9 12.24 -14.36 -15.46
N GLU A 10 11.50 -15.42 -15.17
CA GLU A 10 10.27 -15.36 -14.40
C GLU A 10 10.58 -15.41 -12.90
N TYR A 11 10.06 -14.44 -12.14
CA TYR A 11 10.21 -14.39 -10.69
C TYR A 11 8.87 -14.70 -10.03
N THR A 12 8.80 -15.79 -9.27
CA THR A 12 7.63 -16.14 -8.46
C THR A 12 7.71 -15.46 -7.10
N VAL A 13 6.85 -14.47 -6.87
CA VAL A 13 6.79 -13.76 -5.58
C VAL A 13 5.99 -14.62 -4.59
N ARG A 14 6.54 -14.86 -3.40
CA ARG A 14 5.79 -15.54 -2.33
C ARG A 14 4.72 -14.60 -1.77
N ALA A 15 3.47 -15.08 -1.71
CA ALA A 15 2.40 -14.34 -1.07
C ALA A 15 2.67 -14.24 0.45
N HIS A 16 2.75 -13.02 0.97
CA HIS A 16 2.88 -12.77 2.39
C HIS A 16 1.50 -12.78 3.07
N LYS A 17 1.38 -13.51 4.18
CA LYS A 17 0.20 -13.51 5.05
C LYS A 17 0.61 -12.98 6.42
N ARG A 18 -0.23 -12.13 7.00
CA ARG A 18 -0.10 -11.69 8.40
C ARG A 18 -1.41 -11.93 9.13
N GLU A 19 -1.31 -12.38 10.37
CA GLU A 19 -2.43 -12.40 11.29
C GLU A 19 -2.52 -11.05 12.00
N VAL A 20 -3.72 -10.48 12.10
CA VAL A 20 -3.95 -9.22 12.79
C VAL A 20 -4.88 -9.50 13.97
N HIS A 21 -4.35 -9.49 15.19
CA HIS A 21 -5.15 -9.73 16.39
C HIS A 21 -6.03 -8.52 16.71
N THR A 22 -7.30 -8.79 17.01
CA THR A 22 -8.23 -7.81 17.59
C THR A 22 -8.07 -7.76 19.11
N ARG A 23 -8.41 -6.61 19.70
CA ARG A 23 -8.54 -6.46 21.15
C ARG A 23 -9.93 -5.92 21.47
N ILE A 24 -10.50 -6.44 22.55
CA ILE A 24 -11.77 -5.97 23.11
C ILE A 24 -11.48 -4.88 24.14
N PHE A 25 -12.12 -3.71 23.98
CA PHE A 25 -12.05 -2.63 24.95
C PHE A 25 -13.41 -2.35 25.58
N ASN A 26 -13.44 -2.28 26.90
CA ASN A 26 -14.58 -1.80 27.69
C ASN A 26 -14.33 -0.34 28.07
N PHE A 27 -15.17 0.58 27.60
CA PHE A 27 -14.99 2.01 27.80
C PHE A 27 -16.32 2.78 27.88
N ILE A 28 -16.25 4.00 28.40
CA ILE A 28 -17.39 4.93 28.43
C ILE A 28 -17.29 5.83 27.20
N CYS A 29 -18.35 5.92 26.40
CA CYS A 29 -18.38 6.78 25.23
C CYS A 29 -18.35 8.25 25.62
N LYS A 30 -17.46 9.06 25.01
CA LYS A 30 -17.37 10.50 25.32
C LYS A 30 -18.62 11.31 24.93
N GLN A 31 -19.48 10.80 24.05
CA GLN A 31 -20.64 11.54 23.54
C GLN A 31 -21.97 11.15 24.20
N CYS A 32 -22.19 9.86 24.46
CA CYS A 32 -23.43 9.37 25.06
C CYS A 32 -23.26 8.85 26.49
N GLU A 33 -22.02 8.84 27.02
CA GLU A 33 -21.67 8.42 28.39
C GLU A 33 -22.10 6.98 28.76
N GLN A 34 -22.49 6.18 27.78
CA GLN A 34 -22.83 4.78 27.96
C GLN A 34 -21.58 3.92 28.03
N SER A 35 -21.63 2.88 28.85
CA SER A 35 -20.64 1.80 28.87
C SER A 35 -20.79 0.94 27.62
N VAL A 36 -19.70 0.77 26.88
CA VAL A 36 -19.67 0.06 25.60
C VAL A 36 -18.45 -0.84 25.52
N GLN A 37 -18.65 -2.00 24.90
CA GLN A 37 -17.61 -2.95 24.54
C GLN A 37 -17.39 -2.92 23.03
N ARG A 38 -16.13 -2.83 22.58
CA ARG A 38 -15.79 -2.78 21.15
C ARG A 38 -14.53 -3.53 20.81
N GLU A 39 -14.58 -4.29 19.71
CA GLU A 39 -13.43 -4.94 19.10
C GLU A 39 -12.72 -4.02 18.12
N THR A 40 -11.41 -3.85 18.28
CA THR A 40 -10.59 -3.07 17.34
C THR A 40 -9.21 -3.67 17.13
N PHE A 41 -8.65 -3.44 15.95
CA PHE A 41 -7.28 -3.84 15.57
C PHE A 41 -6.20 -2.84 16.03
N GLY A 42 -6.56 -1.82 16.82
CA GLY A 42 -5.73 -0.65 17.06
C GLY A 42 -5.88 -0.08 18.47
N PRO A 43 -5.67 1.24 18.65
CA PRO A 43 -5.76 1.87 19.96
C PRO A 43 -7.20 1.88 20.48
N ARG A 44 -7.33 2.07 21.80
CA ARG A 44 -8.62 2.13 22.49
C ARG A 44 -9.56 3.18 21.84
N PRO A 45 -10.79 2.81 21.46
CA PRO A 45 -11.77 3.75 20.91
C PRO A 45 -12.24 4.78 21.93
N LEU A 46 -12.59 5.98 21.44
CA LEU A 46 -13.14 7.07 22.27
C LEU A 46 -14.67 7.18 22.21
N TYR A 47 -15.27 6.67 21.12
CA TYR A 47 -16.70 6.76 20.84
C TYR A 47 -17.28 5.38 20.51
N CYS A 48 -18.55 5.19 20.85
CA CYS A 48 -19.31 4.00 20.48
C CYS A 48 -19.65 3.99 18.99
N GLU A 49 -20.05 2.82 18.49
CA GLU A 49 -20.35 2.61 17.06
C GLU A 49 -21.60 3.37 16.59
N LYS A 50 -22.54 3.63 17.51
CA LYS A 50 -23.73 4.45 17.23
C LYS A 50 -23.40 5.93 17.05
N CYS A 51 -22.53 6.47 17.90
CA CYS A 51 -22.13 7.88 17.84
C CYS A 51 -21.16 8.17 16.70
N ARG A 52 -20.19 7.28 16.46
CA ARG A 52 -19.25 7.37 15.34
C ARG A 52 -18.95 6.00 14.75
N ALA A 53 -19.70 5.67 13.69
CA ALA A 53 -19.47 4.46 12.92
C ALA A 53 -18.06 4.47 12.28
N PRO A 54 -17.43 3.28 12.12
CA PRO A 54 -16.18 3.15 11.40
C PRO A 54 -16.35 3.69 9.97
N GLN A 55 -15.51 4.65 9.61
CA GLN A 55 -15.53 5.21 8.27
C GLN A 55 -14.87 4.23 7.28
N PRO A 56 -15.37 4.15 6.04
CA PRO A 56 -14.72 3.35 5.01
C PRO A 56 -13.28 3.86 4.79
N PRO A 57 -12.35 2.96 4.41
CA PRO A 57 -10.97 3.34 4.14
C PRO A 57 -10.96 4.45 3.08
N LYS A 58 -10.37 5.60 3.41
CA LYS A 58 -10.21 6.69 2.46
C LYS A 58 -9.33 6.18 1.32
N LYS A 59 -9.89 6.08 0.11
CA LYS A 59 -9.10 5.79 -1.09
C LYS A 59 -7.93 6.77 -1.12
N SER A 60 -6.71 6.27 -1.22
CA SER A 60 -5.53 7.11 -1.33
C SER A 60 -5.69 7.98 -2.57
N LYS A 61 -5.83 9.30 -2.39
CA LYS A 61 -5.79 10.28 -3.49
C LYS A 61 -4.37 10.44 -4.06
N VAL A 62 -3.56 9.39 -3.99
CA VAL A 62 -2.26 9.38 -4.65
C VAL A 62 -2.56 9.15 -6.12
N SER A 63 -2.67 10.25 -6.87
CA SER A 63 -2.57 10.18 -8.32
C SER A 63 -1.34 9.33 -8.66
N PRO A 64 -1.43 8.34 -9.55
CA PRO A 64 -0.26 7.58 -9.96
C PRO A 64 0.79 8.59 -10.39
N LYS A 65 1.94 8.63 -9.68
CA LYS A 65 3.08 9.45 -10.12
C LYS A 65 3.33 9.02 -11.56
N LYS A 66 3.14 9.93 -12.52
CA LYS A 66 3.53 9.69 -13.91
C LYS A 66 4.94 9.15 -13.83
N LYS A 67 5.17 7.91 -14.29
CA LYS A 67 6.49 7.28 -14.25
C LYS A 67 7.43 8.27 -14.92
N ALA A 68 8.29 8.92 -14.15
CA ALA A 68 9.25 9.85 -14.72
C ALA A 68 10.11 9.04 -15.68
N LEU A 69 10.23 9.49 -16.92
CA LEU A 69 11.15 8.89 -17.87
C LEU A 69 12.54 8.91 -17.22
N PRO A 70 13.32 7.81 -17.31
CA PRO A 70 14.70 7.83 -16.86
C PRO A 70 15.45 8.93 -17.63
N ARG A 71 16.42 9.56 -16.97
CA ARG A 71 17.26 10.56 -17.65
C ARG A 71 17.98 9.89 -18.83
N PRO A 72 18.10 10.56 -19.98
CA PRO A 72 18.86 10.01 -21.11
C PRO A 72 20.31 9.81 -20.69
N MET A 73 20.83 8.60 -20.92
CA MET A 73 22.24 8.26 -20.73
C MET A 73 22.98 8.60 -22.02
N THR A 74 23.86 9.60 -21.99
CA THR A 74 24.78 9.87 -23.09
C THR A 74 26.01 8.98 -22.93
N TYR A 75 26.23 8.07 -23.87
CA TYR A 75 27.47 7.31 -23.96
C TYR A 75 28.48 8.13 -24.76
N LYS A 76 29.64 8.43 -24.15
CA LYS A 76 30.80 8.90 -24.89
C LYS A 76 31.59 7.66 -25.29
N SER A 77 31.72 7.41 -26.58
CA SER A 77 32.59 6.38 -27.13
C SER A 77 33.85 7.05 -27.67
N ASP A 78 35.03 6.62 -27.23
CA ASP A 78 36.33 7.13 -27.71
C ASP A 78 36.72 6.58 -29.10
N VAL A 79 35.74 6.27 -29.94
CA VAL A 79 35.96 5.76 -31.31
C VAL A 79 35.49 6.81 -32.29
N ASP A 80 36.45 7.55 -32.82
CA ASP A 80 36.27 8.37 -34.01
C ASP A 80 36.26 7.43 -35.22
N PHE A 81 35.11 7.24 -35.84
CA PHE A 81 35.04 6.63 -37.16
C PHE A 81 35.60 7.65 -38.17
N ALA A 82 36.89 7.55 -38.47
CA ALA A 82 37.51 8.25 -39.59
C ALA A 82 36.90 7.73 -40.90
N ASN A 83 36.31 8.64 -41.69
CA ASN A 83 35.86 8.41 -43.06
C ASN A 83 37.03 8.12 -44.00
#